data_AF-A0A7R9MRZ2-F1
#
_entry.id   AF-A0A7R9MRZ2-F1
#
_cell.length_a   1.000
_cell.length_b   1.000
_cell.length_c   1.000
_cell.angle_alpha   90.00
_cell.angle_beta   90.00
_cell.angle_gamma   90.00
#
_symmetry.space_group_name_H-M   'P 1'
#
loop_
_entity.id
_entity.type
_entity.pdbx_description
1 polymer ?
#
loop_
_entity_poly.entity_id
_entity_poly.type
_entity_poly.pdbx_seq_one_letter_code
_entity_poly.pdbx_strand_id
1 'polypeptide(L)'
;MEIPGILVRNSTIPEDLGRIAYLLTDKTGTLTKNEMVFKKIHLGKISYTTEYFDELTALLQAYYTPMLPEPTNPRSHKRQMSNISTASFTIERRHFQRQVSGHMRVDSYEVDRDSVHRVQQAVLTIALCHNVTPTYEDGSNPYSDSGDSKVPIESDPFDIPMTSKGITYQASSPDEVALVQWTESLGVALVYRDLSTMRIRDPNGNIMTFEILQIFPFSSETKR
;
A
#
# COMPACT_ATOMS: atom_id res chain seq x y z
N MET A 1 -1.96 15.56 43.92
CA MET A 1 -1.50 15.07 42.60
C MET A 1 -2.60 14.17 42.08
N GLU A 2 -3.55 14.71 41.33
CA GLU A 2 -4.58 13.91 40.67
C GLU A 2 -4.05 13.42 39.32
N ILE A 3 -4.15 12.11 39.08
CA ILE A 3 -3.87 11.53 37.77
C ILE A 3 -5.21 11.39 37.06
N PRO A 4 -5.43 12.05 35.91
CA PRO A 4 -6.72 12.04 35.21
C PRO A 4 -7.21 10.61 34.93
N GLY A 5 -8.49 10.34 35.25
CA GLY A 5 -9.13 9.05 35.00
C GLY A 5 -8.85 7.95 36.04
N ILE A 6 -7.99 8.17 37.04
CA ILE A 6 -7.79 7.19 38.12
C ILE A 6 -8.93 7.28 39.15
N LEU A 7 -9.70 6.20 39.28
CA LEU A 7 -10.70 6.03 40.33
C LEU A 7 -10.22 5.01 41.36
N VAL A 8 -9.92 5.48 42.57
CA VAL A 8 -9.55 4.62 43.71
C VAL A 8 -10.78 3.82 44.15
N ARG A 9 -10.74 2.49 43.96
CA ARG A 9 -11.84 1.57 44.34
C ARG A 9 -11.78 1.12 45.80
N ASN A 10 -10.60 1.17 46.43
CA ASN A 10 -10.40 0.88 47.85
C ASN A 10 -9.44 1.90 48.47
N SER A 11 -9.90 2.63 49.48
CA SER A 11 -9.16 3.69 50.17
C SER A 11 -8.35 3.23 51.39
N THR A 12 -8.40 1.94 51.77
CA THR A 12 -7.70 1.43 52.97
C THR A 12 -6.28 0.94 52.71
N ILE A 13 -5.89 0.73 51.45
CA ILE A 13 -4.57 0.20 51.03
C ILE A 13 -3.49 1.22 50.57
N PRO A 14 -3.62 2.58 50.64
CA PRO A 14 -2.57 3.49 50.16
C PRO A 14 -1.17 3.27 50.77
N GLU A 15 -1.11 2.85 52.02
CA GLU A 15 0.14 2.57 52.74
C GLU A 15 0.85 1.29 52.27
N ASP A 16 0.10 0.31 51.78
CA ASP A 16 0.66 -0.91 51.19
C ASP A 16 1.19 -0.68 49.77
N LEU A 17 0.62 0.28 49.03
CA LEU A 17 1.18 0.70 47.72
C LEU A 17 2.62 1.21 47.86
N GLY A 18 2.95 1.86 48.98
CA GLY A 18 4.32 2.30 49.31
C GLY A 18 5.29 1.17 49.67
N ARG A 19 4.82 -0.07 49.77
CA ARG A 19 5.59 -1.26 50.19
C ARG A 19 5.69 -2.35 49.10
N ILE A 20 5.20 -2.08 47.88
CA ILE A 20 5.23 -3.04 46.78
C ILE A 20 6.68 -3.39 46.40
N ALA A 21 7.06 -4.66 46.57
CA ALA A 21 8.36 -5.19 46.16
C ALA A 21 8.34 -5.91 44.80
N TYR A 22 7.16 -6.37 44.36
CA TYR A 22 6.98 -7.12 43.11
C TYR A 22 5.76 -6.60 42.36
N LEU A 23 5.93 -6.28 41.08
CA LEU A 23 4.84 -5.92 40.17
C LEU A 23 4.58 -7.10 39.23
N LEU A 24 3.42 -7.72 39.35
CA LEU A 24 2.92 -8.67 38.37
C LEU A 24 2.09 -7.90 37.34
N THR A 25 2.32 -8.15 36.05
CA THR A 25 1.66 -7.45 34.95
C THR A 25 1.27 -8.45 33.87
N ASP A 26 0.11 -8.24 33.24
CA ASP A 26 -0.29 -8.99 32.05
C ASP A 26 0.33 -8.35 30.80
N LYS A 27 0.62 -9.15 29.79
CA LYS A 27 1.09 -8.67 28.50
C LYS A 27 -0.04 -7.96 27.74
N THR A 28 -1.18 -8.64 27.58
CA THR A 28 -2.25 -8.20 26.67
C THR A 28 -3.17 -7.20 27.37
N GLY A 29 -3.47 -6.07 26.73
CA GLY A 29 -4.35 -5.04 27.30
C GLY A 29 -3.76 -4.22 28.46
N THR A 30 -2.56 -4.58 28.96
CA THR A 30 -1.80 -3.78 29.95
C THR A 30 -0.47 -3.29 29.34
N LEU A 31 0.44 -4.19 28.95
CA LEU A 31 1.70 -3.79 28.30
C LEU A 31 1.53 -3.47 26.81
N THR A 32 0.59 -4.13 26.12
CA THR A 32 0.31 -3.91 24.70
C THR A 32 -1.08 -3.34 24.46
N LYS A 33 -1.19 -2.38 23.53
CA LYS A 33 -2.46 -1.75 23.13
C LYS A 33 -3.39 -2.65 22.29
N ASN A 34 -2.95 -3.86 21.96
CA ASN A 34 -3.58 -4.73 20.96
C ASN A 34 -3.70 -4.11 19.54
N GLU A 35 -2.84 -3.13 19.24
CA GLU A 35 -2.69 -2.51 17.92
C GLU A 35 -1.48 -3.12 17.20
N MET A 36 -1.70 -3.69 16.01
CA MET A 36 -0.62 -4.19 15.15
C MET A 36 -0.32 -3.16 14.06
N VAL A 37 0.96 -2.85 13.85
CA VAL A 37 1.40 -1.83 12.88
C VAL A 37 2.56 -2.41 12.07
N PHE A 38 2.46 -2.37 10.74
CA PHE A 38 3.56 -2.78 9.87
C PHE A 38 4.75 -1.82 10.01
N LYS A 39 5.95 -2.36 10.26
CA LYS A 39 7.15 -1.54 10.54
C LYS A 39 8.28 -1.69 9.54
N LYS A 40 8.43 -2.86 8.92
CA LYS A 40 9.59 -3.18 8.09
C LYS A 40 9.35 -4.37 7.19
N ILE A 41 9.78 -4.27 5.93
CA ILE A 41 9.89 -5.40 4.99
C ILE A 41 11.35 -5.57 4.53
N HIS A 42 11.79 -6.80 4.30
CA HIS A 42 13.08 -7.11 3.68
C HIS A 42 12.83 -7.82 2.35
N LEU A 43 13.37 -7.28 1.26
CA LEU A 43 13.23 -7.81 -0.09
C LEU A 43 14.62 -8.08 -0.66
N GLY A 44 15.02 -9.35 -0.66
CA GLY A 44 16.39 -9.76 -1.02
C GLY A 44 17.42 -9.17 -0.06
N LYS A 45 18.24 -8.23 -0.54
CA LYS A 45 19.28 -7.54 0.24
C LYS A 45 18.85 -6.16 0.77
N ILE A 46 17.70 -5.65 0.34
CA ILE A 46 17.21 -4.31 0.68
C ILE A 46 16.18 -4.43 1.81
N SER A 47 16.14 -3.46 2.72
CA SER A 47 15.14 -3.40 3.78
C SER A 47 14.48 -2.04 3.84
N TYR A 48 13.16 -2.01 3.75
CA TYR A 48 12.36 -0.80 3.78
C TYR A 48 11.69 -0.71 5.15
N THR A 49 12.06 0.31 5.92
CA THR A 49 11.40 0.73 7.17
C THR A 49 10.32 1.78 6.86
N THR A 50 9.56 2.19 7.88
CA THR A 50 8.54 3.25 7.78
C THR A 50 9.01 4.55 7.14
N GLU A 51 10.31 4.86 7.23
CA GLU A 51 10.93 6.06 6.64
C GLU A 51 11.01 6.00 5.10
N TYR A 52 10.94 4.81 4.51
CA TYR A 52 11.05 4.58 3.06
C TYR A 52 9.73 4.15 2.41
N PHE A 53 8.61 4.20 3.14
CA PHE A 53 7.31 3.79 2.59
C PHE A 53 6.79 4.77 1.53
N ASP A 54 7.06 6.08 1.67
CA ASP A 54 6.72 7.07 0.65
C ASP A 54 7.47 6.82 -0.68
N GLU A 55 8.73 6.38 -0.61
CA GLU A 55 9.52 5.96 -1.78
C GLU A 55 8.93 4.69 -2.43
N LEU A 56 8.44 3.73 -1.64
CA LEU A 56 7.74 2.55 -2.15
C LEU A 56 6.44 2.94 -2.88
N THR A 57 5.66 3.87 -2.33
CA THR A 57 4.45 4.39 -2.97
C THR A 57 4.78 5.05 -4.32
N ALA A 58 5.80 5.91 -4.37
CA ALA A 58 6.23 6.56 -5.61
C ALA A 58 6.74 5.55 -6.66
N LEU A 59 7.50 4.53 -6.23
CA LEU A 59 7.98 3.44 -7.08
C LEU A 59 6.82 2.62 -7.66
N LEU A 60 5.82 2.29 -6.85
CA LEU A 60 4.61 1.59 -7.31
C LEU A 60 3.80 2.44 -8.28
N GLN A 61 3.59 3.72 -7.98
CA GLN A 61 2.92 4.64 -8.90
C GLN A 61 3.61 4.66 -10.27
N ALA A 62 4.94 4.77 -10.29
CA ALA A 62 5.74 4.76 -11.52
C ALA A 62 5.70 3.41 -12.27
N TYR A 63 5.52 2.28 -11.56
CA TYR A 63 5.36 0.96 -12.17
C TYR A 63 3.99 0.79 -12.85
N TYR A 64 2.92 1.24 -12.19
CA TYR A 64 1.56 1.08 -12.71
C TYR A 64 1.20 2.14 -13.77
N THR A 65 1.84 3.31 -13.79
CA THR A 65 1.58 4.38 -14.77
C THR A 65 1.73 3.87 -16.22
N PRO A 66 0.68 3.91 -17.07
CA PRO A 66 0.77 3.40 -18.43
C PRO A 66 1.71 4.26 -19.28
N MET A 67 2.63 3.60 -20.01
CA MET A 67 3.45 4.28 -21.02
C MET A 67 2.56 4.81 -22.14
N LEU A 68 2.33 6.13 -22.16
CA LEU A 68 1.72 6.80 -23.32
C LEU A 68 2.57 6.53 -24.57
N PRO A 69 1.98 6.08 -25.70
CA PRO A 69 2.71 5.94 -26.94
C PRO A 69 3.17 7.32 -27.43
N GLU A 70 4.48 7.48 -27.70
CA GLU A 70 4.99 8.73 -28.30
C GLU A 70 4.22 9.04 -29.61
N PRO A 71 3.86 10.30 -29.87
CA PRO A 71 3.27 10.67 -31.15
C PRO A 71 4.28 10.41 -32.26
N THR A 72 3.98 9.41 -33.10
CA THR A 72 4.79 9.02 -34.25
C THR A 72 4.83 10.16 -35.27
N ASN A 73 5.87 10.99 -35.20
CA ASN A 73 6.01 12.16 -36.05
C ASN A 73 7.03 11.88 -37.18
N PRO A 74 6.58 11.50 -38.40
CA PRO A 74 7.48 11.26 -39.52
C PRO A 74 8.14 12.57 -39.98
N ARG A 75 9.47 12.55 -40.08
CA ARG A 75 10.30 13.72 -40.40
C ARG A 75 9.93 14.39 -41.72
N SER A 76 10.06 15.71 -41.78
CA SER A 76 10.40 16.41 -43.02
C SER A 76 11.54 17.41 -42.79
N HIS A 77 12.49 17.47 -43.73
CA HIS A 77 13.62 18.39 -43.71
C HIS A 77 13.25 19.73 -44.37
N LYS A 78 13.64 20.85 -43.76
CA LYS A 78 14.16 22.05 -44.46
C LYS A 78 14.96 22.93 -43.50
N ARG A 79 16.11 23.45 -43.96
CA ARG A 79 16.98 24.36 -43.20
C ARG A 79 16.66 25.81 -43.58
N GLN A 80 16.59 26.71 -42.61
CA GLN A 80 16.89 28.12 -42.83
C GLN A 80 17.38 28.77 -41.51
N MET A 81 18.36 29.67 -41.62
CA MET A 81 18.84 30.54 -40.52
C MET A 81 17.96 31.82 -40.53
N SER A 82 17.76 32.62 -39.47
CA SER A 82 18.24 32.64 -38.08
C SER A 82 17.04 33.00 -37.15
N ASN A 83 17.10 33.48 -35.89
CA ASN A 83 18.17 34.04 -35.06
C ASN A 83 17.87 33.93 -33.54
N ILE A 84 18.79 34.46 -32.71
CA ILE A 84 18.70 34.79 -31.26
C ILE A 84 17.40 34.37 -30.52
N SER A 85 17.53 33.33 -29.68
CA SER A 85 17.27 33.38 -28.23
C SER A 85 18.04 32.25 -27.54
N THR A 86 18.72 32.58 -26.44
CA THR A 86 19.18 31.71 -25.32
C THR A 86 19.38 30.20 -25.58
N ALA A 87 20.62 29.77 -25.84
CA ALA A 87 21.08 28.43 -25.45
C ALA A 87 21.24 28.39 -23.91
N SER A 88 21.03 27.29 -23.19
CA SER A 88 21.01 25.86 -23.54
C SER A 88 19.77 25.18 -22.90
N PHE A 89 19.25 24.04 -23.34
CA PHE A 89 19.72 22.69 -22.96
C PHE A 89 19.25 21.57 -23.92
N THR A 90 18.85 21.88 -25.15
CA THR A 90 18.29 20.90 -26.11
C THR A 90 19.37 20.14 -26.91
N ILE A 91 20.26 19.43 -26.21
CA ILE A 91 21.18 18.45 -26.82
C ILE A 91 21.06 17.10 -26.09
N GLU A 92 20.59 16.10 -26.85
CA GLU A 92 20.58 14.63 -26.60
C GLU A 92 19.25 13.91 -26.26
N ARG A 93 18.29 14.02 -27.18
CA ARG A 93 17.35 12.93 -27.52
C ARG A 93 18.10 11.72 -28.14
N ARG A 94 19.02 11.07 -27.42
CA ARG A 94 19.84 9.94 -27.95
C ARG A 94 19.98 8.69 -27.08
N HIS A 95 19.74 8.76 -25.77
CA HIS A 95 20.05 7.66 -24.86
C HIS A 95 18.89 6.73 -24.45
N PHE A 96 17.71 6.85 -25.07
CA PHE A 96 16.56 5.96 -24.78
C PHE A 96 16.31 4.86 -25.81
N GLN A 97 17.01 4.88 -26.96
CA GLN A 97 16.80 3.91 -28.05
C GLN A 97 18.07 3.10 -28.41
N ARG A 98 19.06 3.09 -27.51
CA ARG A 98 20.21 2.19 -27.53
C ARG A 98 20.41 1.59 -26.14
N GLN A 99 20.53 0.25 -26.08
CA GLN A 99 20.84 -0.58 -24.90
C GLN A 99 19.65 -0.71 -23.91
N VAL A 100 18.87 -1.79 -23.92
CA VAL A 100 19.22 -3.11 -23.33
C VAL A 100 19.86 -2.99 -21.92
N SER A 101 19.42 -2.04 -21.07
CA SER A 101 20.01 -1.84 -19.75
C SER A 101 19.04 -1.37 -18.65
N GLY A 102 18.46 -2.34 -17.93
CA GLY A 102 18.52 -2.42 -16.47
C GLY A 102 17.76 -1.42 -15.57
N HIS A 103 17.81 -0.12 -15.79
CA HIS A 103 17.59 0.85 -14.68
C HIS A 103 16.46 1.86 -14.92
N MET A 104 15.71 2.15 -13.85
CA MET A 104 14.82 3.31 -13.70
C MET A 104 15.50 4.35 -12.80
N ARG A 105 15.26 5.63 -13.07
CA ARG A 105 15.68 6.73 -12.18
C ARG A 105 14.47 7.23 -11.41
N VAL A 106 14.57 7.18 -10.09
CA VAL A 106 13.70 7.87 -9.11
C VAL A 106 14.64 8.66 -8.22
N ASP A 107 14.29 9.90 -7.89
CA ASP A 107 15.14 10.94 -7.30
C ASP A 107 16.52 10.52 -6.77
N SER A 108 17.57 10.99 -7.45
CA SER A 108 19.00 10.77 -7.11
C SER A 108 19.54 9.33 -7.23
N TYR A 109 18.71 8.29 -7.31
CA TYR A 109 19.15 6.89 -7.32
C TYR A 109 18.80 6.13 -8.61
N GLU A 110 19.72 5.27 -9.06
CA GLU A 110 19.46 4.30 -10.13
C GLU A 110 18.88 3.02 -9.54
N VAL A 111 17.57 2.84 -9.66
CA VAL A 111 16.85 1.64 -9.19
C VAL A 111 16.80 0.62 -10.32
N ASP A 112 17.36 -0.56 -10.09
CA ASP A 112 17.26 -1.72 -10.98
C ASP A 112 15.78 -2.11 -11.21
N ARG A 113 15.38 -2.32 -12.47
CA ARG A 113 14.01 -2.73 -12.85
C ARG A 113 13.59 -4.03 -12.18
N ASP A 114 14.51 -4.98 -11.98
CA ASP A 114 14.16 -6.22 -11.28
C ASP A 114 13.86 -5.95 -9.80
N SER A 115 14.43 -4.90 -9.21
CA SER A 115 14.11 -4.45 -7.85
C SER A 115 12.71 -3.84 -7.79
N VAL A 116 12.34 -3.00 -8.78
CA VAL A 116 10.98 -2.45 -8.91
C VAL A 116 9.95 -3.57 -9.03
N HIS A 117 10.20 -4.55 -9.91
CA HIS A 117 9.33 -5.70 -10.09
C HIS A 117 9.24 -6.58 -8.83
N ARG A 118 10.36 -6.82 -8.12
CA ARG A 118 10.35 -7.55 -6.83
C ARG A 118 9.51 -6.83 -5.76
N VAL A 119 9.60 -5.51 -5.67
CA VAL A 119 8.77 -4.70 -4.77
C VAL A 119 7.29 -4.86 -5.12
N GLN A 120 6.91 -4.66 -6.38
CA GLN A 120 5.53 -4.77 -6.80
C GLN A 120 4.95 -6.17 -6.58
N GLN A 121 5.69 -7.23 -6.93
CA GLN A 121 5.25 -8.61 -6.70
C GLN A 121 5.10 -8.91 -5.21
N ALA A 122 6.00 -8.43 -4.35
CA ALA A 122 5.88 -8.64 -2.90
C ALA A 122 4.67 -7.92 -2.29
N VAL A 123 4.44 -6.66 -2.66
CA VAL A 123 3.28 -5.88 -2.20
C VAL A 123 1.97 -6.50 -2.69
N LEU A 124 1.90 -6.90 -3.96
CA LEU A 124 0.72 -7.59 -4.52
C LEU A 124 0.50 -8.96 -3.85
N THR A 125 1.57 -9.71 -3.55
CA THR A 125 1.45 -10.99 -2.82
C THR A 125 0.85 -10.77 -1.43
N ILE A 126 1.30 -9.74 -0.71
CA ILE A 126 0.75 -9.41 0.62
C ILE A 126 -0.71 -8.96 0.52
N ALA A 127 -1.10 -8.24 -0.53
CA ALA A 127 -2.48 -7.83 -0.81
C ALA A 127 -3.41 -8.97 -1.29
N LEU A 128 -2.88 -10.18 -1.52
CA LEU A 128 -3.66 -11.35 -1.95
C LEU A 128 -3.65 -12.48 -0.90
N CYS A 129 -2.50 -12.72 -0.26
CA CYS A 129 -2.28 -13.85 0.65
C CYS A 129 -2.68 -13.54 2.11
N HIS A 130 -3.97 -13.27 2.33
CA HIS A 130 -4.59 -13.07 3.64
C HIS A 130 -6.02 -13.63 3.65
N ASN A 131 -6.76 -13.51 4.76
CA ASN A 131 -8.20 -13.77 4.87
C ASN A 131 -9.05 -12.54 5.26
N VAL A 132 -8.43 -11.35 5.34
CA VAL A 132 -9.13 -10.06 5.51
C VAL A 132 -10.30 -9.87 4.53
N THR A 133 -11.42 -9.37 5.05
CA THR A 133 -12.61 -8.96 4.30
C THR A 133 -12.82 -7.44 4.46
N PRO A 134 -13.08 -6.68 3.38
CA PRO A 134 -13.39 -5.26 3.44
C PRO A 134 -14.87 -5.03 3.82
N THR A 135 -15.14 -4.15 4.78
CA THR A 135 -16.47 -3.77 5.25
C THR A 135 -16.74 -2.28 5.02
N TYR A 136 -17.95 -1.96 4.58
CA TYR A 136 -18.35 -0.64 4.10
C TYR A 136 -19.33 0.02 5.08
N GLU A 137 -19.11 1.29 5.43
CA GLU A 137 -19.93 2.01 6.43
C GLU A 137 -21.43 2.04 6.07
N ASP A 138 -21.77 2.22 4.78
CA ASP A 138 -23.16 2.22 4.27
C ASP A 138 -23.71 0.81 3.93
N GLY A 139 -22.91 -0.25 4.14
CA GLY A 139 -23.28 -1.64 3.80
C GLY A 139 -23.37 -1.97 2.30
N SER A 140 -23.45 -0.97 1.43
CA SER A 140 -23.36 -1.11 -0.03
C SER A 140 -21.90 -1.21 -0.47
N ASN A 141 -21.43 -2.41 -0.80
CA ASN A 141 -20.15 -2.56 -1.49
C ASN A 141 -20.36 -2.29 -3.01
N PRO A 142 -19.85 -1.17 -3.56
CA PRO A 142 -20.01 -0.83 -4.99
C PRO A 142 -19.22 -1.77 -5.92
N TYR A 143 -18.32 -2.59 -5.36
CA TYR A 143 -17.56 -3.62 -6.05
C TYR A 143 -18.19 -5.02 -5.92
N SER A 144 -19.40 -5.15 -5.35
CA SER A 144 -20.15 -6.42 -5.34
C SER A 144 -20.78 -6.71 -6.71
N ASP A 145 -20.84 -7.97 -7.12
CA ASP A 145 -21.38 -8.40 -8.42
C ASP A 145 -22.94 -8.46 -8.43
N SER A 146 -23.58 -7.46 -7.83
CA SER A 146 -25.01 -7.43 -7.49
C SER A 146 -25.93 -7.10 -8.68
N GLY A 147 -25.63 -7.60 -9.88
CA GLY A 147 -26.54 -7.65 -11.05
C GLY A 147 -27.00 -6.33 -11.70
N ASP A 148 -26.92 -5.19 -11.02
CA ASP A 148 -27.20 -3.85 -11.57
C ASP A 148 -25.87 -3.11 -11.77
N SER A 149 -25.41 -3.01 -13.02
CA SER A 149 -24.13 -2.38 -13.37
C SER A 149 -24.16 -0.87 -13.17
N LYS A 150 -23.99 -0.44 -11.92
CA LYS A 150 -23.70 0.94 -11.53
C LYS A 150 -22.32 1.05 -10.88
N VAL A 151 -21.31 0.76 -11.69
CA VAL A 151 -20.08 1.57 -11.60
C VAL A 151 -20.52 3.02 -11.83
N PRO A 152 -20.27 3.97 -10.91
CA PRO A 152 -20.67 5.36 -11.14
C PRO A 152 -19.84 5.97 -12.28
N ILE A 153 -20.39 5.96 -13.50
CA ILE A 153 -19.83 6.68 -14.66
C ILE A 153 -20.22 8.16 -14.54
N GLU A 154 -19.89 8.81 -13.41
CA GLU A 154 -20.18 10.23 -13.17
C GLU A 154 -19.33 10.84 -12.03
N SER A 155 -18.01 10.62 -12.12
CA SER A 155 -16.97 11.49 -11.56
C SER A 155 -15.70 11.31 -12.39
N ASP A 156 -14.81 12.31 -12.43
CA ASP A 156 -13.60 12.25 -13.26
C ASP A 156 -12.77 10.98 -12.96
N PRO A 157 -12.14 10.32 -13.95
CA PRO A 157 -11.31 9.13 -13.73
C PRO A 157 -10.11 9.31 -12.78
N PHE A 158 -9.87 10.54 -12.33
CA PHE A 158 -8.81 10.93 -11.40
C PHE A 158 -9.33 11.29 -9.99
N ASP A 159 -10.65 11.36 -9.77
CA ASP A 159 -11.30 11.80 -8.53
C ASP A 159 -11.90 10.64 -7.71
N ILE A 160 -11.21 9.50 -7.66
CA ILE A 160 -11.32 8.60 -6.49
C ILE A 160 -10.32 9.15 -5.46
N PRO A 161 -10.77 9.71 -4.32
CA PRO A 161 -9.83 10.21 -3.33
C PRO A 161 -8.92 9.08 -2.83
N MET A 162 -7.60 9.33 -2.70
CA MET A 162 -6.68 8.45 -1.96
C MET A 162 -7.03 8.30 -0.47
N THR A 163 -8.14 8.89 -0.01
CA THR A 163 -8.64 8.77 1.35
C THR A 163 -9.66 7.65 1.45
N SER A 164 -9.32 6.66 2.29
CA SER A 164 -10.12 5.49 2.69
C SER A 164 -11.36 5.83 3.53
N LYS A 165 -12.14 6.85 3.12
CA LYS A 165 -13.43 7.16 3.75
C LYS A 165 -14.46 6.09 3.38
N GLY A 166 -14.67 5.16 4.30
CA GLY A 166 -15.76 4.20 4.27
C GLY A 166 -15.35 2.72 4.18
N ILE A 167 -14.07 2.39 3.97
CA ILE A 167 -13.58 1.00 4.00
C ILE A 167 -12.91 0.71 5.33
N THR A 168 -13.35 -0.35 5.99
CA THR A 168 -12.72 -0.94 7.18
C THR A 168 -12.34 -2.38 6.89
N TYR A 169 -11.34 -2.91 7.61
CA TYR A 169 -10.82 -4.27 7.37
C TYR A 169 -11.10 -5.18 8.55
N GLN A 170 -11.71 -6.33 8.30
CA GLN A 170 -12.02 -7.34 9.31
C GLN A 170 -11.30 -8.66 9.00
N ALA A 171 -10.66 -9.24 10.01
CA ALA A 171 -10.04 -10.56 9.94
C ALA A 171 -10.02 -11.22 11.33
N SER A 172 -9.76 -12.52 11.37
CA SER A 172 -9.61 -13.27 12.63
C SER A 172 -8.33 -12.93 13.39
N SER A 173 -7.37 -12.25 12.75
CA SER A 173 -6.07 -11.90 13.34
C SER A 173 -5.66 -10.46 12.98
N PRO A 174 -5.17 -9.65 13.93
CA PRO A 174 -4.88 -8.23 13.69
C PRO A 174 -3.59 -7.99 12.88
N ASP A 175 -2.72 -8.98 12.73
CA ASP A 175 -1.55 -8.91 11.86
C ASP A 175 -1.93 -8.96 10.37
N GLU A 176 -2.90 -9.79 9.96
CA GLU A 176 -3.47 -9.74 8.61
C GLU A 176 -4.06 -8.36 8.28
N VAL A 177 -4.80 -7.76 9.23
CA VAL A 177 -5.35 -6.40 9.08
C VAL A 177 -4.22 -5.37 8.88
N ALA A 178 -3.17 -5.44 9.70
CA ALA A 178 -2.02 -4.54 9.59
C ALA A 178 -1.23 -4.71 8.27
N LEU A 179 -1.21 -5.91 7.70
CA LEU A 179 -0.62 -6.19 6.38
C LEU A 179 -1.43 -5.52 5.26
N VAL A 180 -2.76 -5.66 5.26
CA VAL A 180 -3.63 -5.07 4.22
C VAL A 180 -3.72 -3.54 4.35
N GLN A 181 -3.76 -3.00 5.57
CA GLN A 181 -3.66 -1.55 5.79
C GLN A 181 -2.33 -0.98 5.29
N TRP A 182 -1.24 -1.76 5.39
CA TRP A 182 0.05 -1.34 4.84
C TRP A 182 0.06 -1.35 3.31
N THR A 183 -0.48 -2.39 2.63
CA THR A 183 -0.55 -2.36 1.16
C THR A 183 -1.48 -1.24 0.66
N GLU A 184 -2.58 -0.96 1.37
CA GLU A 184 -3.44 0.19 1.09
C GLU A 184 -2.68 1.51 1.22
N SER A 185 -1.83 1.68 2.25
CA SER A 185 -0.99 2.89 2.40
C SER A 185 0.02 3.10 1.26
N LEU A 186 0.34 2.04 0.51
CA LEU A 186 1.16 2.06 -0.70
C LEU A 186 0.33 2.22 -2.00
N GLY A 187 -0.97 2.46 -1.90
CA GLY A 187 -1.90 2.58 -3.03
C GLY A 187 -2.47 1.25 -3.56
N VAL A 188 -2.15 0.11 -2.95
CA VAL A 188 -2.61 -1.23 -3.37
C VAL A 188 -3.64 -1.77 -2.37
N ALA A 189 -4.92 -1.47 -2.62
CA ALA A 189 -5.98 -1.64 -1.63
C ALA A 189 -6.95 -2.79 -1.98
N LEU A 190 -7.40 -3.52 -0.95
CA LEU A 190 -8.43 -4.55 -1.08
C LEU A 190 -9.83 -3.91 -1.14
N VAL A 191 -10.57 -4.13 -2.23
CA VAL A 191 -11.93 -3.56 -2.40
C VAL A 191 -13.04 -4.60 -2.52
N TYR A 192 -12.69 -5.87 -2.74
CA TYR A 192 -13.66 -6.95 -2.70
C TYR A 192 -12.97 -8.26 -2.34
N ARG A 193 -13.68 -9.09 -1.58
CA ARG A 193 -13.33 -10.49 -1.35
C ARG A 193 -14.60 -11.30 -1.13
N ASP A 194 -14.70 -12.43 -1.81
CA ASP A 194 -15.56 -13.55 -1.41
C ASP A 194 -14.73 -14.85 -1.30
N LEU A 195 -15.36 -16.03 -1.36
CA LEU A 195 -14.69 -17.34 -1.26
C LEU A 195 -13.89 -17.73 -2.53
N SER A 196 -14.15 -17.07 -3.65
CA SER A 196 -13.76 -17.40 -5.02
C SER A 196 -13.05 -16.26 -5.76
N THR A 197 -13.22 -15.02 -5.30
CA THR A 197 -12.78 -13.82 -6.03
C THR A 197 -12.23 -12.76 -5.08
N MET A 198 -11.15 -12.10 -5.49
CA MET A 198 -10.65 -10.86 -4.88
C MET A 198 -10.62 -9.75 -5.91
N ARG A 199 -10.90 -8.50 -5.50
CA ARG A 199 -10.64 -7.31 -6.32
C ARG A 199 -9.72 -6.36 -5.57
N ILE A 200 -8.62 -5.98 -6.21
CA ILE A 200 -7.58 -5.08 -5.70
C ILE A 200 -7.58 -3.80 -6.54
N ARG A 201 -7.60 -2.63 -5.90
CA ARG A 201 -7.38 -1.35 -6.56
C ARG A 201 -5.88 -1.08 -6.66
N ASP A 202 -5.40 -0.75 -7.86
CA ASP A 202 -4.02 -0.30 -8.07
C ASP A 202 -3.84 1.21 -7.72
N PRO A 203 -2.59 1.72 -7.68
CA PRO A 203 -2.32 3.13 -7.37
C PRO A 203 -2.86 4.14 -8.42
N ASN A 204 -3.32 3.69 -9.59
CA ASN A 204 -3.99 4.52 -10.58
C ASN A 204 -5.53 4.47 -10.46
N GLY A 205 -6.08 3.69 -9.53
CA GLY A 205 -7.52 3.48 -9.39
C GLY A 205 -8.11 2.33 -10.22
N ASN A 206 -7.30 1.62 -11.02
CA ASN A 206 -7.80 0.47 -11.79
C ASN A 206 -8.12 -0.71 -10.88
N ILE A 207 -9.15 -1.49 -11.22
CA ILE A 207 -9.54 -2.67 -10.46
C ILE A 207 -8.99 -3.94 -11.12
N MET A 208 -8.04 -4.58 -10.44
CA MET A 208 -7.53 -5.91 -10.78
C MET A 208 -8.42 -6.97 -10.12
N THR A 209 -8.96 -7.92 -10.90
CA THR A 209 -9.77 -9.04 -10.38
C THR A 209 -8.96 -10.33 -10.43
N PHE A 210 -9.01 -11.12 -9.34
CA PHE A 210 -8.27 -12.37 -9.17
C PHE A 210 -9.22 -13.49 -8.73
N GLU A 211 -9.01 -14.69 -9.25
CA GLU A 211 -9.73 -15.91 -8.83
C GLU A 211 -8.95 -16.62 -7.70
N ILE A 212 -9.63 -16.90 -6.60
CA ILE A 212 -9.11 -17.69 -5.48
C ILE A 212 -9.29 -19.18 -5.82
N LEU A 213 -8.27 -19.78 -6.43
CA LEU A 213 -8.28 -21.20 -6.79
C LEU A 213 -8.26 -22.12 -5.56
N GLN A 214 -7.53 -21.73 -4.51
CA GLN A 214 -7.40 -22.51 -3.27
C GLN A 214 -6.91 -21.63 -2.11
N ILE A 215 -7.46 -21.85 -0.92
CA ILE A 215 -6.96 -21.28 0.34
C ILE A 215 -6.36 -22.41 1.17
N PHE A 216 -5.12 -22.21 1.65
CA PHE A 216 -4.53 -23.04 2.70
C PHE A 216 -4.70 -22.28 4.02
N PRO A 217 -5.54 -22.75 4.96
CA PRO A 217 -5.78 -22.03 6.20
C PRO A 217 -4.55 -22.14 7.12
N PHE A 218 -4.19 -21.02 7.75
CA PHE A 218 -3.16 -21.01 8.78
C PHE A 218 -3.50 -21.99 9.90
N SER A 219 -2.53 -22.80 10.33
CA SER A 219 -2.63 -23.57 11.57
C SER A 219 -1.43 -23.33 12.47
N SER A 220 -1.64 -23.36 13.79
CA SER A 220 -0.57 -23.20 14.78
C SER A 220 0.49 -24.30 14.72
N GLU A 221 0.15 -25.46 14.13
CA GLU A 221 1.06 -26.59 13.92
C GLU A 221 1.95 -26.37 12.68
N THR A 222 1.36 -25.96 11.56
CA THR A 222 2.10 -25.66 10.31
C THR A 222 2.86 -24.33 10.36
N LYS A 223 2.41 -23.38 11.19
CA LYS A 223 2.91 -21.99 11.30
C LYS A 223 2.90 -21.22 9.97
N ARG A 224 2.01 -21.63 9.07
CA ARG A 224 1.71 -21.11 7.74
C ARG A 224 0.35 -21.64 7.33
#